data_AF-A0A7J6KYN7-F1
#
_entry.id   AF-A0A7J6KYN7-F1
#
_cell.length_a   1.000
_cell.length_b   1.000
_cell.length_c   1.000
_cell.angle_alpha   90.00
_cell.angle_beta   90.00
_cell.angle_gamma   90.00
#
_symmetry.space_group_name_H-M   'P 1'
#
loop_
_entity.id
_entity.type
_entity.pdbx_description
1 polymer ?
#
loop_
_entity_poly.entity_id
_entity_poly.type
_entity_poly.pdbx_seq_one_letter_code
_entity_poly.pdbx_strand_id
1 'polypeptide(L)'
;MRGTFALALRVGIWVFSGAYGQVLRVNTAYSFLPRYGYALTGGLLVDNQQIWAQIGTGSSALFFTWAEWYDGLTYPGASSLLSTGAYACPHCTVGPITDLKFEDGTEVHIFPHSGNLGFGPMSVDGITFGLVNFQDPPPDVLTPVHSIGLGRVVTPGYHSLMDQLQGEVTSKTFALYLRSLPHSIPTQGELLLGAGDPTLYKAPLTYVPLTSQQKYLVTLGGRGFSAMLYAQGKVTIHLYVFSSVRIDICT
;
A
#
# COMPACT_ATOMS: atom_id res chain seq x y z
N MET A 1 -0.14 50.81 -31.25
CA MET A 1 0.51 50.50 -29.96
C MET A 1 -0.42 49.57 -29.19
N ARG A 2 -0.02 48.30 -28.98
CA ARG A 2 -0.82 47.29 -28.28
C ARG A 2 -0.57 47.42 -26.78
N GLY A 3 -1.59 47.78 -26.01
CA GLY A 3 -1.57 47.84 -24.55
C GLY A 3 -1.99 46.52 -23.94
N THR A 4 -1.14 45.99 -23.08
CA THR A 4 -1.24 44.71 -22.37
C THR A 4 -2.38 44.74 -21.35
N PHE A 5 -3.35 43.83 -21.45
CA PHE A 5 -4.35 43.59 -20.41
C PHE A 5 -3.75 42.64 -19.37
N ALA A 6 -3.54 43.14 -18.14
CA ALA A 6 -3.19 42.31 -17.00
C ALA A 6 -4.45 41.61 -16.47
N LEU A 7 -4.54 40.30 -16.69
CA LEU A 7 -5.57 39.45 -16.09
C LEU A 7 -5.12 39.09 -14.67
N ALA A 8 -5.70 39.75 -13.66
CA ALA A 8 -5.47 39.39 -12.27
C ALA A 8 -6.18 38.06 -11.96
N LEU A 9 -5.42 36.97 -11.88
CA LEU A 9 -5.90 35.68 -11.43
C LEU A 9 -6.14 35.74 -9.92
N ARG A 10 -7.40 35.93 -9.49
CA ARG A 10 -7.79 35.76 -8.09
C ARG A 10 -7.80 34.27 -7.78
N VAL A 11 -6.76 33.77 -7.10
CA VAL A 11 -6.76 32.44 -6.49
C VAL A 11 -7.64 32.52 -5.24
N GLY A 12 -8.88 32.02 -5.36
CA GLY A 12 -9.75 31.81 -4.21
C GLY A 12 -9.20 30.66 -3.38
N ILE A 13 -8.63 30.98 -2.21
CA ILE A 13 -8.30 29.99 -1.19
C ILE A 13 -9.62 29.60 -0.51
N TRP A 14 -10.17 28.46 -0.89
CA TRP A 14 -11.28 27.85 -0.16
C TRP A 14 -10.71 27.20 1.10
N VAL A 15 -10.78 27.92 2.23
CA VAL A 15 -10.64 27.28 3.55
C VAL A 15 -11.97 26.62 3.85
N PHE A 16 -12.00 25.36 3.46
CA PHE A 16 -13.01 24.42 3.84
C PHE A 16 -12.88 24.17 5.36
N SER A 17 -13.90 24.53 6.14
CA SER A 17 -14.06 24.20 7.57
C SER A 17 -15.28 23.30 7.76
N GLY A 18 -15.18 22.06 7.31
CA GLY A 18 -15.98 20.92 7.79
C GLY A 18 -15.07 20.05 8.64
N ALA A 19 -15.60 19.17 9.48
CA ALA A 19 -14.77 18.17 10.15
C ALA A 19 -14.09 17.29 9.09
N TYR A 20 -12.83 17.58 8.75
CA TYR A 20 -12.09 16.85 7.72
C TYR A 20 -11.58 15.53 8.28
N GLY A 21 -11.80 14.44 7.53
CA GLY A 21 -11.26 13.12 7.84
C GLY A 21 -9.76 13.17 8.11
N GLN A 22 -9.25 12.19 8.86
CA GLN A 22 -7.90 12.23 9.41
C GLN A 22 -6.84 11.67 8.46
N VAL A 23 -5.57 11.80 8.85
CA VAL A 23 -4.46 11.10 8.20
C VAL A 23 -4.13 9.86 9.03
N LEU A 24 -4.39 8.68 8.46
CA LEU A 24 -4.03 7.40 9.07
C LEU A 24 -2.56 7.09 8.80
N ARG A 25 -1.85 6.59 9.80
CA ARG A 25 -0.41 6.31 9.72
C ARG A 25 -0.14 4.82 9.83
N VAL A 26 0.68 4.32 8.92
CA VAL A 26 1.20 2.95 8.91
C VAL A 26 2.71 3.02 8.99
N ASN A 27 3.29 2.43 10.03
CA ASN A 27 4.74 2.30 10.12
C ASN A 27 5.23 1.35 9.03
N THR A 28 6.28 1.75 8.32
CA THR A 28 6.85 0.94 7.24
C THR A 28 8.27 0.51 7.57
N ALA A 29 8.62 -0.67 7.06
CA ALA A 29 9.95 -1.25 7.19
C ALA A 29 10.39 -1.80 5.84
N TYR A 30 11.66 -1.64 5.51
CA TYR A 30 12.27 -2.33 4.40
C TYR A 30 12.86 -3.65 4.88
N SER A 31 12.12 -4.73 4.66
CA SER A 31 12.35 -6.03 5.28
C SER A 31 12.71 -7.08 4.24
N PHE A 32 13.58 -8.01 4.60
CA PHE A 32 13.87 -9.17 3.75
C PHE A 32 12.72 -10.18 3.87
N LEU A 33 12.05 -10.44 2.74
CA LEU A 33 11.08 -11.52 2.59
C LEU A 33 11.78 -12.71 1.91
N PRO A 34 11.79 -13.90 2.53
CA PRO A 34 12.42 -15.08 1.96
C PRO A 34 11.95 -15.31 0.52
N ARG A 35 12.92 -15.49 -0.39
CA ARG A 35 12.72 -15.73 -1.84
C ARG A 35 12.17 -14.57 -2.68
N TYR A 36 11.53 -13.55 -2.09
CA TYR A 36 11.20 -12.29 -2.80
C TYR A 36 12.31 -11.25 -2.72
N GLY A 37 13.21 -11.37 -1.75
CA GLY A 37 14.23 -10.37 -1.49
C GLY A 37 13.71 -9.26 -0.58
N TYR A 38 14.31 -8.08 -0.65
CA TYR A 38 13.86 -6.97 0.17
C TYR A 38 12.60 -6.32 -0.39
N ALA A 39 11.61 -6.12 0.47
CA ALA A 39 10.36 -5.48 0.14
C ALA A 39 9.99 -4.42 1.20
N LEU A 40 9.23 -3.43 0.77
CA LEU A 40 8.62 -2.46 1.67
C LEU A 40 7.37 -3.08 2.28
N THR A 41 7.34 -3.22 3.60
CA THR A 41 6.20 -3.72 4.36
C THR A 41 5.62 -2.64 5.25
N GLY A 42 4.31 -2.72 5.50
CA GLY A 42 3.58 -1.88 6.44
C GLY A 42 2.99 -2.74 7.57
N GLY A 43 3.14 -2.29 8.80
CA GLY A 43 2.58 -2.94 9.98
C GLY A 43 1.14 -2.49 10.24
N LEU A 44 0.20 -3.43 10.28
CA LEU A 44 -1.20 -3.22 10.63
C LEU A 44 -1.58 -4.08 11.83
N LEU A 45 -2.54 -3.60 12.62
CA LEU A 45 -3.30 -4.46 13.53
C LEU A 45 -4.58 -4.89 12.82
N VAL A 46 -4.79 -6.18 12.64
CA VAL A 46 -6.00 -6.74 12.02
C VAL A 46 -6.73 -7.54 13.09
N ASP A 47 -7.85 -7.03 13.60
CA ASP A 47 -8.58 -7.62 14.73
C ASP A 47 -7.65 -7.92 15.93
N ASN A 48 -6.79 -6.95 16.25
CA ASN A 48 -5.73 -7.03 17.29
C ASN A 48 -4.56 -7.99 16.99
N GLN A 49 -4.48 -8.55 15.78
CA GLN A 49 -3.36 -9.38 15.33
C GLN A 49 -2.37 -8.51 14.56
N GLN A 50 -1.10 -8.50 14.98
CA GLN A 50 -0.06 -7.74 14.27
C GLN A 50 0.34 -8.47 12.98
N ILE A 51 0.18 -7.79 11.84
CA ILE A 51 0.52 -8.33 10.51
C ILE A 51 1.40 -7.31 9.76
N TRP A 52 2.45 -7.81 9.11
CA TRP A 52 3.32 -7.02 8.24
C TRP A 52 3.08 -7.37 6.78
N ALA A 53 2.43 -6.50 6.05
CA ALA A 53 2.03 -6.74 4.67
C ALA A 53 2.87 -5.93 3.69
N GLN A 54 3.16 -6.51 2.52
CA GLN A 54 3.86 -5.82 1.45
C GLN A 54 3.01 -4.65 0.95
N ILE A 55 3.60 -3.46 0.88
CA ILE A 55 2.95 -2.29 0.31
C ILE A 55 3.05 -2.37 -1.21
N GLY A 56 1.92 -2.61 -1.89
CA GLY A 56 1.88 -2.87 -3.32
C GLY A 56 1.12 -1.78 -4.07
N THR A 57 1.80 -1.04 -4.95
CA THR A 57 1.15 -0.06 -5.85
C THR A 57 0.71 -0.67 -7.19
N GLY A 58 1.03 -1.94 -7.43
CA GLY A 58 0.67 -2.69 -8.64
C GLY A 58 -0.69 -3.38 -8.58
N SER A 59 -1.22 -3.64 -7.38
CA SER A 59 -2.51 -4.29 -7.14
C SER A 59 -3.33 -3.47 -6.14
N SER A 60 -4.65 -3.48 -6.26
CA SER A 60 -5.57 -2.87 -5.27
C SER A 60 -5.95 -3.82 -4.14
N ALA A 61 -5.58 -5.10 -4.22
CA ALA A 61 -6.04 -6.11 -3.29
C ALA A 61 -5.40 -5.96 -1.90
N LEU A 62 -6.24 -5.87 -0.88
CA LEU A 62 -5.85 -6.05 0.53
C LEU A 62 -6.13 -7.50 0.90
N PHE A 63 -5.10 -8.26 1.28
CA PHE A 63 -5.28 -9.65 1.69
C PHE A 63 -4.20 -10.12 2.66
N PHE A 64 -4.55 -11.11 3.47
CA PHE A 64 -3.69 -11.73 4.46
C PHE A 64 -3.69 -13.24 4.30
N THR A 65 -2.59 -13.86 4.72
CA THR A 65 -2.47 -15.32 4.74
C THR A 65 -3.35 -15.86 5.85
N TRP A 66 -4.27 -16.77 5.51
CA TRP A 66 -5.11 -17.42 6.50
C TRP A 66 -4.30 -18.48 7.25
N ALA A 67 -4.19 -18.35 8.57
CA ALA A 67 -3.35 -19.21 9.38
C ALA A 67 -3.78 -20.68 9.31
N GLU A 68 -5.09 -20.95 9.37
CA GLU A 68 -5.66 -22.29 9.34
C GLU A 68 -5.38 -23.01 8.02
N TRP A 69 -5.44 -22.30 6.88
CA TRP A 69 -5.04 -22.85 5.59
C TRP A 69 -3.55 -23.18 5.56
N TYR A 70 -2.71 -22.24 5.99
CA TYR A 70 -1.26 -22.39 5.94
C TYR A 70 -0.77 -23.55 6.83
N ASP A 71 -1.30 -23.64 8.05
CA ASP A 71 -1.01 -24.72 8.99
C ASP A 71 -1.51 -26.06 8.46
N GLY A 72 -2.71 -26.09 7.87
CA GLY A 72 -3.30 -27.30 7.29
C GLY A 72 -2.52 -27.85 6.11
N LEU A 73 -1.88 -26.98 5.33
CA LEU A 73 -1.04 -27.36 4.19
C LEU A 73 0.40 -27.74 4.60
N THR A 74 0.92 -27.14 5.67
CA THR A 74 2.32 -27.28 6.08
C THR A 74 2.48 -28.24 7.26
N TYR A 75 2.20 -27.76 8.48
CA TYR A 75 2.04 -28.53 9.71
C TYR A 75 1.40 -27.64 10.78
N PRO A 76 0.77 -28.21 11.83
CA PRO A 76 0.12 -27.42 12.88
C PRO A 76 1.08 -26.41 13.54
N GLY A 77 0.70 -25.12 13.57
CA GLY A 77 1.47 -24.03 14.16
C GLY A 77 2.54 -23.42 13.26
N ALA A 78 2.67 -23.85 11.99
CA ALA A 78 3.65 -23.30 11.06
C ALA A 78 3.50 -21.78 10.85
N SER A 79 2.27 -21.27 10.84
CA SER A 79 1.92 -19.85 10.66
C SER A 79 2.57 -18.94 11.71
N SER A 80 2.76 -19.44 12.93
CA SER A 80 3.44 -18.69 14.01
C SER A 80 4.92 -18.40 13.73
N LEU A 81 5.52 -19.11 12.77
CA LEU A 81 6.91 -18.93 12.34
C LEU A 81 7.07 -17.92 11.20
N LEU A 82 5.96 -17.46 10.59
CA LEU A 82 6.00 -16.42 9.58
C LEU A 82 6.38 -15.09 10.24
N SER A 83 7.50 -14.51 9.80
CA SER A 83 7.99 -13.22 10.31
C SER A 83 7.02 -12.06 10.02
N THR A 84 6.14 -12.23 9.03
CA THR A 84 5.10 -11.26 8.67
C THR A 84 3.79 -11.47 9.42
N GLY A 85 3.69 -12.54 10.20
CA GLY A 85 2.45 -13.00 10.84
C GLY A 85 1.57 -13.81 9.90
N ALA A 86 0.38 -14.16 10.39
CA ALA A 86 -0.72 -14.72 9.64
C ALA A 86 -2.02 -14.30 10.33
N TYR A 87 -3.12 -14.25 9.60
CA TYR A 87 -4.42 -13.94 10.18
C TYR A 87 -5.09 -15.23 10.66
N ALA A 88 -5.25 -15.38 11.97
CA ALA A 88 -5.98 -16.48 12.58
C ALA A 88 -7.47 -16.17 12.60
N CYS A 89 -8.27 -17.11 12.11
CA CYS A 89 -9.72 -17.05 12.15
C CYS A 89 -10.31 -18.46 12.20
N PRO A 90 -10.46 -19.03 13.41
CA PRO A 90 -10.83 -20.44 13.57
C PRO A 90 -12.28 -20.73 13.15
N HIS A 91 -13.10 -19.69 13.03
CA HIS A 91 -14.50 -19.78 12.63
C HIS A 91 -14.78 -19.14 11.26
N CYS A 92 -13.74 -18.83 10.48
CA CYS A 92 -13.91 -18.41 9.11
C CYS A 92 -14.37 -19.58 8.25
N THR A 93 -15.38 -19.33 7.42
CA THR A 93 -15.84 -20.27 6.40
C THR A 93 -15.40 -19.75 5.04
N VAL A 94 -14.85 -20.63 4.21
CA VAL A 94 -14.45 -20.28 2.85
C VAL A 94 -15.68 -19.83 2.06
N GLY A 95 -15.66 -18.57 1.63
CA GLY A 95 -16.70 -17.96 0.80
C GLY A 95 -16.40 -18.05 -0.70
N PRO A 96 -17.05 -17.21 -1.52
CA PRO A 96 -16.73 -17.07 -2.94
C PRO A 96 -15.26 -16.73 -3.15
N ILE A 97 -14.64 -17.43 -4.09
CA ILE A 97 -13.21 -17.30 -4.40
C ILE A 97 -12.97 -16.21 -5.43
N THR A 98 -11.87 -15.48 -5.26
CA THR A 98 -11.30 -14.58 -6.26
C THR A 98 -9.85 -14.94 -6.50
N ASP A 99 -9.50 -15.09 -7.78
CA ASP A 99 -8.15 -15.43 -8.22
C ASP A 99 -7.36 -14.14 -8.46
N LEU A 100 -6.18 -14.03 -7.85
CA LEU A 100 -5.24 -12.95 -8.09
C LEU A 100 -3.97 -13.52 -8.71
N LYS A 101 -3.57 -12.96 -9.85
CA LYS A 101 -2.31 -13.29 -10.52
C LYS A 101 -1.39 -12.07 -10.51
N PHE A 102 -0.17 -12.26 -10.04
CA PHE A 102 0.83 -11.21 -9.92
C PHE A 102 1.84 -11.25 -11.08
N GLU A 103 2.54 -10.13 -11.29
CA GLU A 103 3.51 -9.98 -12.39
C GLU A 103 4.73 -10.90 -12.24
N ASP A 104 5.01 -11.39 -11.02
CA ASP A 104 6.05 -12.39 -10.75
C ASP A 104 5.62 -13.84 -11.06
N GLY A 105 4.39 -14.03 -11.53
CA GLY A 105 3.80 -15.34 -11.85
C GLY A 105 3.10 -16.02 -10.67
N THR A 106 3.15 -15.44 -9.47
CA THR A 106 2.44 -15.97 -8.30
C THR A 106 0.94 -15.86 -8.50
N GLU A 107 0.22 -16.92 -8.17
CA GLU A 107 -1.23 -16.95 -8.09
C GLU A 107 -1.67 -17.19 -6.64
N VAL A 108 -2.68 -16.45 -6.18
CA VAL A 108 -3.34 -16.72 -4.90
C VAL A 108 -4.85 -16.74 -5.11
N HIS A 109 -5.52 -17.62 -4.36
CA HIS A 109 -6.98 -17.57 -4.24
C HIS A 109 -7.33 -16.96 -2.89
N ILE A 110 -8.26 -16.02 -2.89
CA ILE A 110 -8.73 -15.35 -1.69
C ILE A 110 -10.25 -15.44 -1.56
N PHE A 111 -10.72 -15.56 -0.33
CA PHE A 111 -12.14 -15.38 0.00
C PHE A 111 -12.33 -14.18 0.94
N PRO A 112 -13.47 -13.48 0.88
CA PRO A 112 -13.62 -12.22 1.58
C PRO A 112 -13.86 -12.45 3.08
N HIS A 113 -13.27 -11.59 3.89
CA HIS A 113 -13.56 -11.44 5.31
C HIS A 113 -13.62 -9.95 5.65
N SER A 114 -14.29 -9.60 6.74
CA SER A 114 -14.39 -8.21 7.20
C SER A 114 -14.02 -8.13 8.67
N GLY A 115 -13.24 -7.11 9.03
CA GLY A 115 -12.74 -6.93 10.39
C GLY A 115 -12.33 -5.49 10.66
N ASN A 116 -11.66 -5.30 11.79
CA ASN A 116 -11.08 -4.02 12.21
C ASN A 116 -9.62 -3.90 11.74
N LEU A 117 -9.26 -2.74 11.18
CA LEU A 117 -7.87 -2.38 10.91
C LEU A 117 -7.40 -1.22 11.79
N GLY A 118 -6.33 -1.45 12.53
CA GLY A 118 -5.60 -0.46 13.31
C GLY A 118 -4.48 0.22 12.53
N PHE A 119 -4.42 1.55 12.63
CA PHE A 119 -3.47 2.47 12.02
C PHE A 119 -2.84 3.35 13.10
N GLY A 120 -1.89 2.79 13.86
CA GLY A 120 -1.34 3.46 15.05
C GLY A 120 -2.41 3.61 16.14
N PRO A 121 -2.73 4.83 16.61
CA PRO A 121 -3.76 5.04 17.64
C PRO A 121 -5.19 4.97 17.11
N MET A 122 -5.38 4.91 15.79
CA MET A 122 -6.69 4.89 15.15
C MET A 122 -7.07 3.47 14.71
N SER A 123 -8.37 3.19 14.63
CA SER A 123 -8.89 1.94 14.09
C SER A 123 -10.13 2.19 13.24
N VAL A 124 -10.31 1.38 12.19
CA VAL A 124 -11.47 1.45 11.29
C VAL A 124 -12.12 0.08 11.20
N ASP A 125 -13.42 0.02 11.49
CA ASP A 125 -14.22 -1.20 11.44
C ASP A 125 -14.78 -1.48 10.05
N GLY A 126 -15.17 -2.73 9.82
CA GLY A 126 -15.88 -3.14 8.60
C GLY A 126 -15.02 -3.13 7.34
N ILE A 127 -13.69 -3.10 7.48
CA ILE A 127 -12.79 -3.21 6.34
C ILE A 127 -12.81 -4.65 5.84
N THR A 128 -13.10 -4.80 4.55
CA THR A 128 -13.08 -6.07 3.83
C THR A 128 -11.69 -6.35 3.26
N PHE A 129 -11.20 -7.56 3.50
CA PHE A 129 -9.92 -8.06 3.00
C PHE A 129 -10.03 -9.53 2.58
N GLY A 130 -9.11 -9.96 1.73
CA GLY A 130 -9.02 -11.35 1.30
C GLY A 130 -8.28 -12.22 2.32
N LEU A 131 -8.74 -13.45 2.51
CA LEU A 131 -8.02 -14.51 3.21
C LEU A 131 -7.55 -15.54 2.20
N VAL A 132 -6.23 -15.74 2.15
CA VAL A 132 -5.60 -16.68 1.21
C VAL A 132 -5.95 -18.11 1.60
N ASN A 133 -6.50 -18.88 0.65
CA ASN A 133 -6.78 -20.31 0.82
C ASN A 133 -6.13 -21.19 -0.27
N PHE A 134 -5.29 -20.60 -1.12
CA PHE A 134 -4.47 -21.30 -2.11
C PHE A 134 -3.34 -20.37 -2.58
N GLN A 135 -2.20 -20.95 -2.93
CA GLN A 135 -1.09 -20.25 -3.60
C GLN A 135 -0.37 -21.20 -4.57
N ASP A 136 0.01 -20.67 -5.73
CA ASP A 136 0.97 -21.28 -6.66
C ASP A 136 2.10 -20.28 -6.97
N PRO A 137 3.39 -20.65 -6.81
CA PRO A 137 3.89 -21.92 -6.29
C PRO A 137 3.57 -22.11 -4.80
N PRO A 138 3.52 -23.37 -4.29
CA PRO A 138 3.09 -23.66 -2.94
C PRO A 138 4.05 -23.10 -1.87
N PRO A 139 3.59 -22.98 -0.60
CA PRO A 139 4.35 -22.34 0.48
C PRO A 139 5.76 -22.83 0.79
N ASP A 140 6.05 -24.10 0.50
CA ASP A 140 7.38 -24.71 0.64
C ASP A 140 8.37 -24.25 -0.44
N VAL A 141 7.84 -23.91 -1.62
CA VAL A 141 8.59 -23.32 -2.73
C VAL A 141 8.67 -21.80 -2.59
N LEU A 142 7.62 -21.14 -2.12
CA LEU A 142 7.55 -19.69 -1.98
C LEU A 142 6.72 -19.31 -0.76
N THR A 143 7.35 -18.67 0.24
CA THR A 143 6.66 -18.23 1.44
C THR A 143 5.50 -17.29 1.07
N PRO A 144 4.31 -17.42 1.69
CA PRO A 144 3.22 -16.51 1.39
C PRO A 144 3.53 -15.09 1.86
N VAL A 145 3.05 -14.12 1.09
CA VAL A 145 3.13 -12.69 1.42
C VAL A 145 1.74 -12.12 1.59
N HIS A 146 1.58 -11.17 2.49
CA HIS A 146 0.36 -10.38 2.60
C HIS A 146 0.50 -9.11 1.76
N SER A 147 -0.62 -8.49 1.40
CA SER A 147 -0.58 -7.27 0.59
C SER A 147 -1.47 -6.17 1.16
N ILE A 148 -0.90 -4.97 1.25
CA ILE A 148 -1.64 -3.71 1.31
C ILE A 148 -1.66 -3.16 -0.11
N GLY A 149 -2.72 -3.50 -0.85
CA GLY A 149 -2.94 -3.04 -2.21
C GLY A 149 -3.34 -1.57 -2.25
N LEU A 150 -2.51 -0.76 -2.89
CA LEU A 150 -2.71 0.67 -3.16
C LEU A 150 -2.84 1.00 -4.64
N GLY A 151 -2.78 -0.02 -5.50
CA GLY A 151 -2.89 0.07 -6.94
C GLY A 151 -4.25 0.57 -7.42
N ARG A 152 -4.27 1.09 -8.66
CA ARG A 152 -5.48 1.67 -9.27
C ARG A 152 -6.33 0.66 -10.04
N VAL A 153 -5.76 -0.51 -10.35
CA VAL A 153 -6.50 -1.59 -11.02
C VAL A 153 -7.45 -2.20 -10.01
N VAL A 154 -8.75 -2.04 -10.24
CA VAL A 154 -9.79 -2.62 -9.40
C VAL A 154 -9.76 -4.14 -9.56
N THR A 155 -9.65 -4.85 -8.44
CA THR A 155 -9.91 -6.29 -8.39
C THR A 155 -11.43 -6.49 -8.34
N PRO A 156 -12.04 -7.22 -9.29
CA PRO A 156 -13.47 -7.50 -9.25
C PRO A 156 -13.88 -8.13 -7.91
N GLY A 157 -14.93 -7.60 -7.27
CA GLY A 157 -15.40 -8.08 -5.97
C GLY A 157 -14.63 -7.59 -4.74
N TYR A 158 -13.53 -6.85 -4.92
CA TYR A 158 -12.73 -6.30 -3.83
C TYR A 158 -12.48 -4.80 -3.99
N HIS A 159 -12.87 -4.03 -2.99
CA HIS A 159 -12.58 -2.61 -2.94
C HIS A 159 -11.14 -2.38 -2.48
N SER A 160 -10.45 -1.42 -3.11
CA SER A 160 -9.12 -1.02 -2.64
C SER A 160 -9.20 -0.50 -1.20
N LEU A 161 -8.12 -0.59 -0.44
CA LEU A 161 -8.09 -0.03 0.92
C LEU A 161 -8.47 1.46 0.92
N MET A 162 -7.99 2.22 -0.06
CA MET A 162 -8.29 3.65 -0.18
C MET A 162 -9.76 3.95 -0.52
N ASP A 163 -10.46 3.03 -1.19
CA ASP A 163 -11.90 3.17 -1.43
C ASP A 163 -12.70 2.88 -0.17
N GLN A 164 -12.27 1.89 0.62
CA GLN A 164 -12.95 1.50 1.86
C GLN A 164 -12.77 2.54 2.97
N LEU A 165 -11.65 3.27 2.98
CA LEU A 165 -11.39 4.37 3.91
C LEU A 165 -12.12 5.68 3.54
N GLN A 166 -12.94 5.69 2.49
CA GLN A 166 -13.68 6.87 2.08
C GLN A 166 -14.67 7.29 3.16
N GLY A 167 -14.43 8.45 3.79
CA GLY A 167 -15.20 8.95 4.93
C GLY A 167 -14.38 9.01 6.22
N GLU A 168 -13.38 8.13 6.35
CA GLU A 168 -12.42 8.11 7.47
C GLU A 168 -11.24 9.04 7.21
N VAL A 169 -10.82 9.15 5.95
CA VAL A 169 -9.66 9.94 5.55
C VAL A 169 -10.02 11.21 4.78
N THR A 170 -9.14 12.21 4.84
CA THR A 170 -9.37 13.53 4.19
C THR A 170 -9.59 13.41 2.68
N SER A 171 -8.88 12.49 2.02
CA SER A 171 -8.97 12.28 0.59
C SER A 171 -8.53 10.87 0.22
N LYS A 172 -8.91 10.40 -0.97
CA LYS A 172 -8.26 9.25 -1.60
C LYS A 172 -6.87 9.69 -2.05
N THR A 173 -5.93 9.81 -1.11
CA THR A 173 -4.51 10.08 -1.35
C THR A 173 -3.68 9.31 -0.34
N PHE A 174 -2.49 8.85 -0.71
CA PHE A 174 -1.49 8.27 0.16
C PHE A 174 -0.12 8.87 -0.15
N ALA A 175 0.77 8.89 0.83
CA ALA A 175 2.15 9.36 0.74
C ALA A 175 3.07 8.39 1.49
N LEU A 176 4.31 8.21 1.05
CA LEU A 176 5.21 7.18 1.59
C LEU A 176 6.57 7.75 2.04
N TYR A 177 6.70 8.22 3.26
CA TYR A 177 7.96 8.79 3.71
C TYR A 177 8.96 7.70 4.08
N LEU A 178 10.02 7.53 3.28
CA LEU A 178 11.11 6.58 3.58
C LEU A 178 12.27 7.34 4.21
N ARG A 179 12.73 6.92 5.39
CA ARG A 179 13.89 7.51 6.05
C ARG A 179 15.08 6.57 5.90
N SER A 180 16.07 6.99 5.11
CA SER A 180 17.37 6.30 5.08
C SER A 180 18.12 6.66 6.35
N LEU A 181 18.12 5.76 7.32
CA LEU A 181 19.02 5.85 8.47
C LEU A 181 20.33 5.17 8.05
N PRO A 182 21.45 5.91 7.96
CA PRO A 182 22.74 5.29 7.70
C PRO A 182 23.00 4.30 8.84
N HIS A 183 23.11 3.01 8.49
CA HIS A 183 23.39 1.87 9.38
C HIS A 183 22.23 1.21 10.11
N SER A 184 20.95 1.56 9.88
CA SER A 184 19.84 0.75 10.40
C SER A 184 19.23 -0.14 9.31
N ILE A 185 19.40 -1.45 9.46
CA ILE A 185 18.47 -2.42 8.89
C ILE A 185 17.43 -2.69 9.99
N PRO A 186 16.11 -2.56 9.72
CA PRO A 186 15.48 -2.15 8.46
C PRO A 186 15.37 -0.62 8.28
N THR A 187 15.35 -0.14 7.02
CA THR A 187 14.95 1.24 6.68
C THR A 187 13.55 1.48 7.21
N GLN A 188 13.36 2.51 8.04
CA GLN A 188 12.07 2.85 8.63
C GLN A 188 11.40 3.97 7.86
N GLY A 189 10.08 3.96 7.84
CA GLY A 189 9.29 4.99 7.18
C GLY A 189 7.86 5.02 7.65
N GLU A 190 7.06 5.82 6.96
CA GLU A 190 5.64 6.01 7.24
C GLU A 190 4.86 6.03 5.92
N LEU A 191 3.84 5.19 5.83
CA LEU A 191 2.79 5.31 4.84
C LEU A 191 1.65 6.10 5.47
N LEU A 192 1.32 7.24 4.88
CA LEU A 192 0.22 8.09 5.28
C LEU A 192 -0.95 7.87 4.32
N LEU A 193 -2.13 7.60 4.85
CA LEU A 193 -3.38 7.45 4.10
C LEU A 193 -4.29 8.63 4.43
N GLY A 194 -4.78 9.32 3.41
CA GLY A 194 -5.64 10.50 3.53
C GLY A 194 -5.03 11.80 3.03
N ALA A 195 -3.73 12.00 3.28
CA ALA A 195 -2.95 13.14 2.82
C ALA A 195 -1.44 12.90 3.06
N GLY A 196 -0.61 13.87 2.68
CA GLY A 196 0.79 13.95 3.11
C GLY A 196 0.96 14.78 4.39
N ASP A 197 2.18 14.84 4.90
CA ASP A 197 2.56 15.66 6.07
C ASP A 197 3.63 16.68 5.66
N PRO A 198 3.29 17.99 5.61
CA PRO A 198 4.22 19.07 5.27
C PRO A 198 5.44 19.20 6.16
N THR A 199 5.38 18.67 7.39
CA THR A 199 6.51 18.72 8.32
C THR A 199 7.60 17.71 7.97
N LEU A 200 7.29 16.74 7.09
CA LEU A 200 8.21 15.66 6.71
C LEU A 200 9.05 15.96 5.46
N TYR A 201 8.83 17.08 4.76
CA TYR A 201 9.60 17.47 3.59
C TYR A 201 10.13 18.91 3.69
N LYS A 202 11.29 19.16 3.07
CA LYS A 202 12.04 20.43 3.22
C LYS A 202 11.72 21.48 2.16
N ALA A 203 11.16 21.07 1.03
CA ALA A 203 10.94 21.93 -0.14
C ALA A 203 9.50 21.77 -0.67
N PRO A 204 8.98 22.74 -1.43
CA PRO A 204 7.67 22.61 -2.06
C PRO A 204 7.60 21.37 -2.97
N LEU A 205 6.47 20.68 -2.92
CA LEU A 205 6.21 19.49 -3.74
C LEU A 205 6.12 19.85 -5.23
N THR A 206 6.77 19.06 -6.09
CA THR A 206 6.60 19.16 -7.54
C THR A 206 5.61 18.10 -8.04
N TYR A 207 4.67 18.50 -8.90
CA TYR A 207 3.65 17.61 -9.47
C TYR A 207 3.93 17.38 -10.96
N VAL A 208 3.91 16.14 -11.41
CA VAL A 208 4.00 15.69 -12.80
C VAL A 208 2.78 14.84 -13.16
N PRO A 209 2.22 14.93 -14.37
CA PRO A 209 1.02 14.17 -14.70
C PRO A 209 1.27 12.66 -14.78
N LEU A 210 0.23 11.88 -14.48
CA LEU A 210 0.20 10.45 -14.79
C LEU A 210 0.08 10.22 -16.29
N THR A 211 0.74 9.17 -16.78
CA THR A 211 0.61 8.73 -18.18
C THR A 211 -0.39 7.58 -18.36
N SER A 212 -0.89 7.01 -17.26
CA SER A 212 -1.88 5.93 -17.29
C SER A 212 -2.99 6.16 -16.27
N GLN A 213 -4.21 5.73 -16.62
CA GLN A 213 -5.36 5.71 -15.72
C GLN A 213 -5.42 4.44 -14.85
N GLN A 214 -4.64 3.41 -15.19
CA GLN A 214 -4.68 2.10 -14.52
C GLN A 214 -3.44 1.82 -13.67
N LYS A 215 -2.32 2.49 -13.97
CA LYS A 215 -1.05 2.31 -13.26
C LYS A 215 -0.50 3.67 -12.83
N TYR A 216 0.33 3.66 -11.81
CA TYR A 216 1.04 4.86 -11.36
C TYR A 216 2.32 5.09 -12.20
N LEU A 217 2.14 5.58 -13.43
CA LEU A 217 3.22 5.76 -14.41
C LEU A 217 3.51 7.24 -14.70
N VAL A 218 4.78 7.57 -14.84
CA VAL A 218 5.29 8.91 -15.18
C VAL A 218 6.19 8.89 -16.40
N THR A 219 6.34 10.05 -17.03
CA THR A 219 7.45 10.30 -17.95
C THR A 219 8.47 11.20 -17.28
N LEU A 220 9.71 10.72 -17.22
CA LEU A 220 10.86 11.52 -16.80
C LEU A 220 11.68 11.87 -18.06
N GLY A 221 11.84 13.16 -18.37
CA GLY A 221 12.80 13.62 -19.39
C GLY A 221 12.64 13.04 -20.81
N GLY A 222 11.43 12.67 -21.24
CA GLY A 222 11.14 12.27 -22.63
C GLY A 222 11.25 10.78 -22.97
N ARG A 223 11.51 9.89 -22.00
CA ARG A 223 11.30 8.44 -22.12
C ARG A 223 10.38 7.98 -21.00
N GLY A 224 9.29 7.29 -21.33
CA GLY A 224 8.35 6.78 -20.33
C GLY A 224 9.02 5.73 -19.45
N PHE A 225 8.94 5.88 -18.14
CA PHE A 225 9.42 4.90 -17.18
C PHE A 225 8.23 4.32 -16.41
N SER A 226 8.19 2.99 -16.30
CA SER A 226 7.29 2.34 -15.35
C SER A 226 7.93 2.28 -13.98
N ALA A 227 7.25 2.86 -12.99
CA ALA A 227 7.56 2.63 -11.59
C ALA A 227 6.96 1.29 -11.13
N MET A 228 7.68 0.19 -11.37
CA MET A 228 7.52 -1.06 -10.61
C MET A 228 8.57 -1.04 -9.50
N LEU A 229 8.14 -1.12 -8.24
CA LEU A 229 9.03 -1.19 -7.08
C LEU A 229 9.71 -2.58 -7.05
N TYR A 230 10.84 -2.71 -7.74
CA TYR A 230 11.83 -3.77 -7.52
C TYR A 230 13.10 -3.13 -7.00
N ALA A 231 13.56 -3.53 -5.82
CA ALA A 231 14.73 -2.94 -5.20
C ALA A 231 15.78 -4.03 -4.90
N GLN A 232 16.79 -4.12 -5.78
CA GLN A 232 18.06 -4.77 -5.50
C GLN A 232 19.21 -3.82 -5.82
N GLY A 233 20.07 -3.54 -4.83
CA GLY A 233 21.38 -2.89 -4.97
C GLY A 233 21.36 -1.37 -5.25
N LYS A 234 22.05 -0.59 -4.40
CA LYS A 234 22.20 0.89 -4.41
C LYS A 234 20.98 1.64 -4.98
N VAL A 235 19.99 1.88 -4.13
CA VAL A 235 18.67 2.36 -4.56
C VAL A 235 18.49 3.85 -4.23
N THR A 236 18.40 4.70 -5.26
CA THR A 236 17.73 6.00 -5.19
C THR A 236 16.42 5.86 -5.97
N ILE A 237 15.29 5.78 -5.26
CA ILE A 237 13.95 5.81 -5.85
C ILE A 237 13.02 6.54 -4.88
N HIS A 238 12.48 7.70 -5.28
CA HIS A 238 11.44 8.44 -4.58
C HIS A 238 10.19 8.48 -5.48
N LEU A 239 9.08 7.90 -5.05
CA LEU A 239 7.85 7.79 -5.85
C LEU A 239 6.60 7.94 -4.96
N TYR A 240 5.81 9.00 -5.22
CA TYR A 240 4.52 9.27 -4.57
C TYR A 240 3.46 9.60 -5.61
N VAL A 241 2.30 8.92 -5.61
CA VAL A 241 1.34 9.09 -6.69
C VAL A 241 -0.14 9.08 -6.27
N PHE A 242 -0.87 10.16 -6.64
CA PHE A 242 -2.32 10.22 -6.92
C PHE A 242 -2.60 11.09 -8.13
N SER A 243 -3.39 10.60 -9.10
CA SER A 243 -4.06 11.29 -10.24
C SER A 243 -3.29 12.37 -11.06
N SER A 244 -2.06 12.65 -10.69
CA SER A 244 -1.05 13.62 -11.12
C SER A 244 0.11 13.38 -10.15
N VAL A 245 1.08 12.57 -10.59
CA VAL A 245 2.27 12.16 -9.84
C VAL A 245 3.00 13.31 -9.16
N ARG A 246 3.69 13.03 -8.07
CA ARG A 246 4.52 13.97 -7.32
C ARG A 246 5.96 13.47 -7.33
N ILE A 247 6.93 14.35 -7.55
CA ILE A 247 8.35 14.03 -7.52
C ILE A 247 9.03 15.00 -6.55
N ASP A 248 9.64 14.48 -5.50
CA ASP A 248 10.59 15.22 -4.67
C ASP A 248 12.02 14.78 -4.98
N ILE A 249 12.88 15.76 -5.20
CA ILE A 249 14.33 15.59 -5.27
C ILE A 249 14.88 16.15 -3.97
N CYS A 250 15.18 15.27 -3.01
CA CYS A 250 16.02 15.66 -1.87
C CYS A 250 17.47 15.73 -2.38
N THR A 251 18.04 16.93 -2.35
CA THR A 251 19.47 17.16 -2.55
C THR A 251 20.23 17.05 -1.24
#